data_AF-A0A5C8ZRA6-F1
#
_entry.id   AF-A0A5C8ZRA6-F1
#
_cell.length_a   1.000
_cell.length_b   1.000
_cell.length_c   1.000
_cell.angle_alpha   90.00
_cell.angle_beta   90.00
_cell.angle_gamma   90.00
#
_symmetry.space_group_name_H-M   'P 1'
#
loop_
_entity.id
_entity.type
_entity.pdbx_description
1 polymer ?
#
loop_
_entity_poly.entity_id
_entity_poly.type
_entity_poly.pdbx_seq_one_letter_code
_entity_poly.pdbx_strand_id
1 'polypeptide(L)'
;MTLYNRNVPLESIVGLYFLAYIPNILITKLLASQIEPSLGRPLTGLEILPSSLILNMVLTYLFIWLTGWHRDANAIELAGRRIPVPTRYTFMSAFGTALVLFTVPLSYTFQDVSIPFIQLIMRGDILIIAPLVDTLFGRRVRWWSWTALVLVFIALAITVSARGRLGLPPLAIATVLLYTLGYFIRLTIMTKVSKSGDPASVRKYFVEEKVLALPLSIVMLALLGLSDIGTHSGELAWGFVDAWQSPAFWPIAGISVTLTIVSVFAAIILLDARENSYCVPLERASSLLAGLIAAYILAIVWDLKLPTSAEITGAIILIGAILLLTLAPRWDAKKQLRRMAPRRPARSENRTH
;
A
#
# COMPACT_ATOMS: atom_id res chain seq x y z
N MET A 1 13.23 -16.40 -10.90
CA MET A 1 12.53 -16.66 -9.63
C MET A 1 11.07 -16.24 -9.77
N THR A 2 10.20 -17.19 -10.11
CA THR A 2 8.79 -16.99 -10.47
C THR A 2 7.92 -16.89 -9.22
N LEU A 3 7.90 -15.73 -8.56
CA LEU A 3 7.02 -15.46 -7.40
C LEU A 3 5.53 -15.53 -7.74
N TYR A 4 5.16 -15.46 -9.03
CA TYR A 4 3.80 -15.62 -9.53
C TYR A 4 3.64 -17.00 -10.19
N ASN A 5 3.77 -18.05 -9.39
CA ASN A 5 3.32 -19.38 -9.77
C ASN A 5 1.90 -19.53 -9.21
N ARG A 6 0.95 -20.09 -9.99
CA ARG A 6 -0.47 -20.25 -9.62
C ARG A 6 -0.72 -21.00 -8.29
N ASN A 7 0.34 -21.56 -7.70
CA ASN A 7 0.32 -22.41 -6.51
C ASN A 7 0.68 -21.66 -5.21
N VAL A 8 1.12 -20.39 -5.26
CA VAL A 8 1.38 -19.63 -4.03
C VAL A 8 0.05 -19.01 -3.56
N PRO A 9 -0.44 -19.36 -2.37
CA PRO A 9 -1.67 -18.77 -1.86
C PRO A 9 -1.44 -17.28 -1.56
N LEU A 10 -2.44 -16.46 -1.87
CA LEU A 10 -2.42 -15.00 -1.66
C LEU A 10 -2.04 -14.64 -0.21
N GLU A 11 -2.49 -15.46 0.74
CA GLU A 11 -2.18 -15.35 2.16
C GLU A 11 -0.68 -15.37 2.45
N SER A 12 0.10 -16.20 1.75
CA SER A 12 1.55 -16.22 1.90
C SER A 12 2.19 -14.94 1.40
N ILE A 13 1.67 -14.36 0.31
CA ILE A 13 2.14 -13.09 -0.24
C ILE A 13 1.84 -11.95 0.74
N VAL A 14 0.66 -11.97 1.37
CA VAL A 14 0.28 -11.01 2.42
C VAL A 14 1.19 -11.14 3.64
N GLY A 15 1.57 -12.36 4.02
CA GLY A 15 2.56 -12.59 5.08
C GLY A 15 3.95 -12.04 4.74
N LEU A 16 4.42 -12.24 3.50
CA LEU A 16 5.69 -11.66 3.04
C LEU A 16 5.63 -10.13 2.96
N TYR A 17 4.51 -9.57 2.49
CA TYR A 17 4.26 -8.14 2.50
C TYR A 17 4.33 -7.58 3.92
N PHE A 18 3.64 -8.21 4.87
CA PHE A 18 3.67 -7.86 6.29
C PHE A 18 5.11 -7.82 6.83
N LEU A 19 5.87 -8.89 6.63
CA LEU A 19 7.25 -9.00 7.11
C LEU A 19 8.17 -7.96 6.48
N ALA A 20 8.04 -7.71 5.17
CA ALA A 20 8.82 -6.70 4.46
C ALA A 20 8.47 -5.26 4.90
N TYR A 21 7.24 -5.04 5.37
CA TYR A 21 6.77 -3.72 5.80
C TYR A 21 7.29 -3.30 7.17
N ILE A 22 7.56 -4.26 8.08
CA ILE A 22 8.11 -4.00 9.43
C ILE A 22 9.42 -3.20 9.36
N PRO A 23 10.49 -3.66 8.68
CA PRO A 23 11.75 -2.93 8.63
C PRO A 23 11.60 -1.56 7.96
N ASN A 24 10.71 -1.43 6.96
CA ASN A 24 10.42 -0.14 6.36
C ASN A 24 9.92 0.87 7.42
N ILE A 25 8.92 0.49 8.21
CA ILE A 25 8.39 1.36 9.27
C ILE A 25 9.45 1.64 10.35
N LEU A 26 10.19 0.62 10.79
CA LEU A 26 11.23 0.76 11.81
C LEU A 26 12.25 1.81 11.40
N ILE A 27 12.83 1.66 10.20
CA ILE A 27 13.89 2.55 9.73
C ILE A 27 13.34 3.96 9.51
N THR A 28 12.18 4.11 8.88
CA THR A 28 11.55 5.43 8.68
C THR A 28 11.29 6.12 10.02
N LYS A 29 10.76 5.40 11.01
CA LYS A 29 10.43 5.99 12.31
C LYS A 29 11.67 6.31 13.13
N LEU A 30 12.73 5.51 13.05
CA LEU A 30 14.01 5.79 13.70
C LEU A 30 14.63 7.08 13.16
N LEU A 31 14.72 7.23 11.83
CA LEU A 31 15.22 8.47 11.21
C LEU A 31 14.40 9.70 11.61
N ALA A 32 13.08 9.54 11.71
CA ALA A 32 12.18 10.61 12.12
C ALA A 32 12.17 10.89 13.64
N SER A 33 12.95 10.13 14.43
CA SER A 33 12.99 10.28 15.90
C SER A 33 14.39 10.57 16.45
N GLN A 34 15.44 10.16 15.74
CA GLN A 34 16.84 10.39 16.12
C GLN A 34 17.36 11.69 15.54
N ILE A 35 18.26 12.36 16.26
CA ILE A 35 18.86 13.61 15.81
C ILE A 35 19.84 13.32 14.67
N GLU A 36 19.61 13.97 13.52
CA GLU A 36 20.56 13.98 12.41
C GLU A 36 21.72 14.95 12.74
N PRO A 37 22.98 14.50 12.75
CA PRO A 37 24.12 15.34 13.16
C PRO A 37 24.27 16.62 12.34
N SER A 38 23.94 16.57 11.05
CA SER A 38 24.05 17.72 10.13
C SER A 38 22.99 18.80 10.35
N LEU A 39 21.84 18.45 10.95
CA LEU A 39 20.70 19.35 11.13
C LEU A 39 20.42 19.68 12.60
N GLY A 40 21.00 18.95 13.55
CA GLY A 40 20.76 19.13 14.99
C GLY A 40 19.33 18.80 15.42
N ARG A 41 18.52 18.20 14.54
CA ARG A 41 17.14 17.76 14.79
C ARG A 41 16.83 16.46 14.03
N PRO A 42 15.73 15.76 14.35
CA PRO A 42 15.29 14.62 13.56
C PRO A 42 14.92 14.99 12.11
N LEU A 43 15.07 14.00 11.22
CA LEU A 43 14.71 14.16 9.82
C LEU A 43 13.20 14.26 9.66
N THR A 44 12.76 15.18 8.81
CA THR A 44 11.35 15.26 8.39
C THR A 44 11.07 14.27 7.27
N GLY A 45 9.78 14.05 7.00
CA GLY A 45 9.36 13.28 5.83
C GLY A 45 9.94 13.85 4.53
N LEU A 46 9.95 15.18 4.36
CA LEU A 46 10.42 15.81 3.11
C LEU A 46 11.92 15.67 2.88
N GLU A 47 12.71 15.49 3.93
CA GLU A 47 14.16 15.27 3.83
C GLU A 47 14.49 13.83 3.42
N ILE A 48 13.70 12.86 3.89
CA ILE A 48 13.92 11.42 3.60
C ILE A 48 13.49 11.06 2.17
N LEU A 49 12.50 11.77 1.62
CA LEU A 49 11.82 11.33 0.40
C LEU A 49 12.59 11.39 -0.90
N PRO A 50 13.29 12.49 -1.23
CA PRO A 50 13.78 12.63 -2.59
C PRO A 50 14.83 11.54 -2.87
N SER A 51 15.78 11.39 -1.95
CA SER A 51 16.78 10.32 -1.96
C SER A 51 16.13 8.92 -1.92
N SER A 52 15.15 8.67 -1.04
CA SER A 52 14.49 7.35 -1.00
C SER A 52 13.66 7.02 -2.23
N LEU A 53 12.98 7.98 -2.84
CA LEU A 53 12.22 7.76 -4.08
C LEU A 53 13.12 7.60 -5.30
N ILE A 54 14.23 8.35 -5.38
CA ILE A 54 15.23 8.16 -6.45
C ILE A 54 15.85 6.77 -6.33
N LEU A 55 16.27 6.35 -5.14
CA LEU A 55 16.80 5.00 -4.92
C LEU A 55 15.74 3.93 -5.20
N ASN A 56 14.51 4.11 -4.72
CA ASN A 56 13.40 3.20 -5.02
C ASN A 56 13.10 3.12 -6.52
N MET A 57 13.22 4.22 -7.27
CA MET A 57 13.12 4.23 -8.73
C MET A 57 14.20 3.34 -9.34
N VAL A 58 15.46 3.56 -8.98
CA VAL A 58 16.59 2.77 -9.49
C VAL A 58 16.43 1.29 -9.14
N LEU A 59 16.06 0.96 -7.91
CA LEU A 59 15.88 -0.42 -7.45
C LEU A 59 14.67 -1.10 -8.09
N THR A 60 13.53 -0.39 -8.23
CA THR A 60 12.35 -0.89 -8.93
C THR A 60 12.66 -1.15 -10.40
N TYR A 61 13.43 -0.26 -11.02
CA TYR A 61 13.88 -0.42 -12.38
C TYR A 61 14.76 -1.66 -12.46
N LEU A 62 15.84 -1.73 -11.68
CA LEU A 62 16.72 -2.88 -11.63
C LEU A 62 15.93 -4.20 -11.45
N PHE A 63 14.94 -4.23 -10.56
CA PHE A 63 14.02 -5.36 -10.41
C PHE A 63 13.26 -5.69 -11.70
N ILE A 64 12.64 -4.70 -12.37
CA ILE A 64 11.91 -4.89 -13.64
C ILE A 64 12.80 -5.47 -14.74
N TRP A 65 14.05 -5.01 -14.83
CA TRP A 65 15.01 -5.51 -15.83
C TRP A 65 15.54 -6.90 -15.48
N LEU A 66 15.97 -7.13 -14.23
CA LEU A 66 16.51 -8.42 -13.76
C LEU A 66 15.47 -9.55 -13.78
N THR A 67 14.21 -9.25 -13.47
CA THR A 67 13.12 -10.24 -13.48
C THR A 67 12.53 -10.50 -14.86
N GLY A 68 12.86 -9.66 -15.85
CA GLY A 68 12.31 -9.76 -17.20
C GLY A 68 10.87 -9.26 -17.33
N TRP A 69 10.29 -8.62 -16.32
CA TRP A 69 8.89 -8.15 -16.35
C TRP A 69 8.63 -7.12 -17.47
N HIS A 70 9.66 -6.37 -17.86
CA HIS A 70 9.59 -5.43 -18.98
C HIS A 70 9.17 -6.08 -20.31
N ARG A 71 9.34 -7.39 -20.48
CA ARG A 71 9.00 -8.12 -21.71
C ARG A 71 7.50 -8.22 -21.94
N ASP A 72 6.70 -8.15 -20.88
CA ASP A 72 5.23 -8.20 -20.96
C ASP A 72 4.59 -6.81 -21.14
N ALA A 73 5.37 -5.74 -20.94
CA ALA A 73 4.91 -4.37 -21.12
C ALA A 73 4.74 -4.00 -22.60
N ASN A 74 3.82 -3.09 -22.88
CA ASN A 74 3.86 -2.38 -24.16
C ASN A 74 5.19 -1.67 -24.30
N ALA A 75 5.74 -1.65 -25.50
CA ALA A 75 7.03 -1.06 -25.75
C ALA A 75 7.12 -0.46 -27.14
N ILE A 76 8.00 0.53 -27.27
CA ILE A 76 8.44 1.07 -28.55
C ILE A 76 9.89 0.67 -28.78
N GLU A 77 10.25 0.48 -30.05
CA GLU A 77 11.65 0.32 -30.43
C GLU A 77 12.27 1.71 -30.60
N LEU A 78 13.22 2.04 -29.73
CA LEU A 78 14.01 3.26 -29.82
C LEU A 78 15.48 2.88 -29.90
N ALA A 79 16.15 3.28 -30.98
CA ALA A 79 17.56 2.95 -31.22
C ALA A 79 17.89 1.44 -31.11
N GLY A 80 17.02 0.59 -31.65
CA GLY A 80 17.17 -0.88 -31.60
C GLY A 80 16.96 -1.50 -30.22
N ARG A 81 16.50 -0.72 -29.23
CA ARG A 81 16.17 -1.19 -27.88
C ARG A 81 14.67 -1.08 -27.63
N ARG A 82 14.10 -2.12 -27.01
CA ARG A 82 12.69 -2.17 -26.60
C ARG A 82 12.50 -1.43 -25.27
N ILE A 83 11.90 -0.24 -25.31
CA ILE A 83 11.65 0.60 -24.13
C ILE A 83 10.18 0.48 -23.71
N PRO A 84 9.88 0.10 -22.46
CA PRO A 84 8.50 -0.02 -22.00
C PRO A 84 7.82 1.36 -21.98
N VAL A 85 6.61 1.44 -22.51
CA VAL A 85 5.78 2.66 -22.55
C VAL A 85 4.38 2.39 -22.02
N PRO A 86 3.81 3.31 -21.23
CA PRO A 86 2.47 3.14 -20.70
C PRO A 86 1.41 3.30 -21.78
N THR A 87 0.34 2.51 -21.69
CA THR A 87 -0.93 2.79 -22.36
C THR A 87 -1.60 4.03 -21.77
N ARG A 88 -2.65 4.54 -22.45
CA ARG A 88 -3.49 5.64 -21.93
C ARG A 88 -4.04 5.35 -20.53
N TYR A 89 -4.44 4.10 -20.26
CA TYR A 89 -4.96 3.70 -18.96
C TYR A 89 -3.85 3.62 -17.91
N THR A 90 -2.74 2.93 -18.19
CA THR A 90 -1.63 2.81 -17.24
C THR A 90 -0.93 4.15 -17.00
N PHE A 91 -0.98 5.09 -17.96
CA PHE A 91 -0.58 6.48 -17.76
C PHE A 91 -1.43 7.18 -16.69
N MET A 92 -2.77 7.11 -16.79
CA MET A 92 -3.65 7.68 -15.77
C MET A 92 -3.44 7.02 -14.40
N SER A 93 -3.16 5.71 -14.38
CA SER A 93 -2.85 4.98 -13.15
C SER A 93 -1.53 5.42 -12.53
N ALA A 94 -0.52 5.67 -13.38
CA ALA A 94 0.77 6.18 -12.95
C ALA A 94 0.64 7.59 -12.34
N PHE A 95 -0.21 8.43 -12.93
CA PHE A 95 -0.54 9.74 -12.34
C PHE A 95 -1.20 9.58 -10.96
N GLY A 96 -2.19 8.71 -10.82
CA GLY A 96 -2.80 8.39 -9.53
C GLY A 96 -1.80 7.85 -8.50
N THR A 97 -0.86 7.01 -8.93
CA THR A 97 0.22 6.50 -8.08
C THR A 97 1.23 7.58 -7.69
N ALA A 98 1.55 8.51 -8.60
CA ALA A 98 2.43 9.64 -8.28
C ALA A 98 1.79 10.56 -7.25
N LEU A 99 0.48 10.86 -7.36
CA LEU A 99 -0.26 11.58 -6.33
C LEU A 99 -0.18 10.90 -4.97
N VAL A 100 -0.34 9.57 -4.93
CA VAL A 100 -0.22 8.79 -3.70
C VAL A 100 1.19 8.86 -3.11
N LEU A 101 2.22 8.66 -3.93
CA LEU A 101 3.62 8.70 -3.51
C LEU A 101 4.03 10.11 -3.04
N PHE A 102 3.40 11.15 -3.58
CA PHE A 102 3.62 12.54 -3.21
C PHE A 102 2.88 12.95 -1.92
N THR A 103 1.66 12.45 -1.72
CA THR A 103 0.78 12.87 -0.61
C THR A 103 1.08 12.16 0.71
N VAL A 104 1.39 10.85 0.68
CA VAL A 104 1.77 10.09 1.90
C VAL A 104 2.87 10.80 2.69
N PRO A 105 3.92 11.30 2.06
CA PRO A 105 5.01 11.87 2.82
C PRO A 105 4.79 13.34 3.20
N LEU A 106 4.12 14.10 2.34
CA LEU A 106 3.62 15.43 2.68
C LEU A 106 2.73 15.37 3.93
N SER A 107 2.02 14.25 4.13
CA SER A 107 1.22 14.03 5.34
C SER A 107 2.05 13.99 6.63
N TYR A 108 3.34 13.66 6.57
CA TYR A 108 4.23 13.58 7.73
C TYR A 108 4.86 14.92 8.12
N THR A 109 4.61 16.00 7.36
CA THR A 109 5.21 17.32 7.59
C THR A 109 4.33 18.20 8.46
N PHE A 110 3.07 17.81 8.66
CA PHE A 110 2.12 18.59 9.45
C PHE A 110 2.42 18.46 10.95
N GLN A 111 3.00 19.51 11.54
CA GLN A 111 3.51 19.52 12.92
C GLN A 111 2.44 19.26 14.00
N ASP A 112 1.15 19.44 13.69
CA ASP A 112 0.02 19.21 14.61
C ASP A 112 -0.80 17.95 14.29
N VAL A 113 -0.38 17.14 13.31
CA VAL A 113 -1.07 15.92 12.92
C VAL A 113 -0.20 14.70 13.24
N SER A 114 -0.67 13.83 14.15
CA SER A 114 0.10 12.64 14.49
C SER A 114 0.17 11.69 13.29
N ILE A 115 1.36 11.12 13.05
CA ILE A 115 1.63 10.17 11.96
C ILE A 115 0.60 9.01 11.95
N PRO A 116 0.29 8.35 13.09
CA PRO A 116 -0.71 7.28 13.11
C PRO A 116 -2.10 7.78 12.68
N PHE A 117 -2.48 9.01 13.05
CA PHE A 117 -3.79 9.55 12.73
C PHE A 117 -3.94 9.84 11.24
N ILE A 118 -2.94 10.47 10.60
CA ILE A 118 -3.05 10.75 9.17
C ILE A 118 -2.98 9.48 8.34
N GLN A 119 -2.13 8.51 8.74
CA GLN A 119 -2.14 7.18 8.13
C GLN A 119 -3.48 6.48 8.29
N LEU A 120 -4.16 6.69 9.41
CA LEU A 120 -5.44 6.08 9.67
C LEU A 120 -6.54 6.67 8.78
N ILE A 121 -6.58 8.00 8.59
CA ILE A 121 -7.48 8.66 7.64
C ILE A 121 -7.20 8.19 6.22
N MET A 122 -5.93 8.22 5.80
CA MET A 122 -5.48 7.82 4.47
C MET A 122 -5.57 6.30 4.23
N ARG A 123 -5.75 5.47 5.23
CA ARG A 123 -6.02 4.04 4.99
C ARG A 123 -7.52 3.77 5.04
N GLY A 124 -8.26 4.57 5.79
CA GLY A 124 -9.70 4.48 5.94
C GLY A 124 -10.49 4.87 4.71
N ASP A 125 -10.13 5.99 4.08
CA ASP A 125 -10.78 6.50 2.86
C ASP A 125 -10.76 5.49 1.70
N ILE A 126 -9.64 4.79 1.49
CA ILE A 126 -9.52 3.75 0.43
C ILE A 126 -10.47 2.59 0.70
N LEU A 127 -10.71 2.24 1.95
CA LEU A 127 -11.61 1.15 2.29
C LEU A 127 -13.06 1.48 1.91
N ILE A 128 -13.42 2.76 1.89
CA ILE A 128 -14.70 3.25 1.36
C ILE A 128 -14.72 3.20 -0.17
N ILE A 129 -13.61 3.60 -0.80
CA ILE A 129 -13.49 3.64 -2.26
C ILE A 129 -13.55 2.24 -2.87
N ALA A 130 -12.93 1.24 -2.24
CA ALA A 130 -12.82 -0.11 -2.76
C ALA A 130 -14.17 -0.75 -3.16
N PRO A 131 -15.21 -0.79 -2.28
CA PRO A 131 -16.54 -1.29 -2.65
C PRO A 131 -17.25 -0.39 -3.65
N LEU A 132 -17.07 0.93 -3.57
CA LEU A 132 -17.66 1.86 -4.53
C LEU A 132 -17.14 1.57 -5.95
N VAL A 133 -15.84 1.39 -6.11
CA VAL A 133 -15.23 1.00 -7.39
C VAL A 133 -15.72 -0.39 -7.81
N ASP A 134 -15.76 -1.38 -6.92
CA ASP A 134 -16.26 -2.70 -7.29
C ASP A 134 -17.71 -2.67 -7.80
N THR A 135 -18.59 -1.91 -7.12
CA THR A 135 -19.98 -1.74 -7.55
C THR A 135 -20.09 -0.99 -8.88
N LEU A 136 -19.27 0.03 -9.12
CA LEU A 136 -19.23 0.79 -10.38
C LEU A 136 -18.87 -0.11 -11.58
N PHE A 137 -18.02 -1.12 -11.37
CA PHE A 137 -17.63 -2.10 -12.39
C PHE A 137 -18.48 -3.38 -12.36
N GLY A 138 -19.63 -3.38 -11.68
CA GLY A 138 -20.56 -4.51 -11.64
C GLY A 138 -20.04 -5.75 -10.89
N ARG A 139 -18.98 -5.61 -10.09
CA ARG A 139 -18.44 -6.71 -9.28
C ARG A 139 -19.29 -6.89 -8.03
N ARG A 140 -19.73 -8.14 -7.78
CA ARG A 140 -20.50 -8.46 -6.57
C ARG A 140 -19.59 -8.45 -5.34
N VAL A 141 -19.81 -7.48 -4.45
CA VAL A 141 -19.13 -7.42 -3.16
C VAL A 141 -19.73 -8.48 -2.22
N ARG A 142 -18.91 -9.44 -1.79
CA ARG A 142 -19.33 -10.52 -0.89
C ARG A 142 -19.58 -9.98 0.52
N TRP A 143 -20.46 -10.65 1.28
CA TRP A 143 -20.90 -10.17 2.60
C TRP A 143 -19.76 -10.08 3.63
N TRP A 144 -18.76 -10.97 3.54
CA TRP A 144 -17.58 -10.92 4.42
C TRP A 144 -16.69 -9.72 4.12
N SER A 145 -16.63 -9.25 2.87
CA SER A 145 -15.90 -8.04 2.48
C SER A 145 -16.56 -6.80 3.09
N TRP A 146 -17.90 -6.73 3.11
CA TRP A 146 -18.65 -5.70 3.83
C TRP A 146 -18.44 -5.77 5.35
N THR A 147 -18.45 -6.97 5.92
CA THR A 147 -18.26 -7.14 7.37
C THR A 147 -16.85 -6.72 7.79
N ALA A 148 -15.82 -7.12 7.02
CA ALA A 148 -14.45 -6.70 7.26
C ALA A 148 -14.29 -5.18 7.13
N LEU A 149 -14.95 -4.56 6.15
CA LEU A 149 -14.99 -3.11 6.00
C LEU A 149 -15.57 -2.43 7.25
N VAL A 150 -16.72 -2.90 7.75
CA VAL A 150 -17.34 -2.37 8.98
C VAL A 150 -16.42 -2.51 10.19
N LEU A 151 -15.77 -3.67 10.36
CA LEU A 151 -14.80 -3.88 11.44
C LEU A 151 -13.65 -2.88 11.35
N VAL A 152 -13.11 -2.65 10.15
CA VAL A 152 -12.07 -1.64 9.99
C VAL A 152 -12.62 -0.25 10.34
N PHE A 153 -13.80 0.14 9.86
CA PHE A 153 -14.41 1.42 10.24
C PHE A 153 -14.54 1.62 11.75
N ILE A 154 -14.95 0.59 12.48
CA ILE A 154 -15.03 0.64 13.95
C ILE A 154 -13.63 0.85 14.55
N ALA A 155 -12.62 0.11 14.08
CA ALA A 155 -11.23 0.28 14.53
C ALA A 155 -10.73 1.71 14.28
N LEU A 156 -11.04 2.27 13.11
CA LEU A 156 -10.70 3.65 12.75
C LEU A 156 -11.42 4.65 13.66
N ALA A 157 -12.73 4.49 13.86
CA ALA A 157 -13.54 5.37 14.69
C ALA A 157 -13.07 5.41 16.14
N ILE A 158 -12.74 4.26 16.73
CA ILE A 158 -12.18 4.18 18.09
C ILE A 158 -10.90 5.00 18.18
N THR A 159 -9.97 4.78 17.25
CA THR A 159 -8.67 5.45 17.26
C THR A 159 -8.79 6.96 17.04
N VAL A 160 -9.71 7.40 16.15
CA VAL A 160 -10.01 8.82 15.92
C VAL A 160 -10.66 9.46 17.13
N SER A 161 -11.66 8.81 17.73
CA SER A 161 -12.39 9.34 18.89
C SER A 161 -11.50 9.54 20.11
N ALA A 162 -10.52 8.64 20.32
CA ALA A 162 -9.54 8.75 21.39
C ALA A 162 -8.64 10.00 21.28
N ARG A 163 -8.52 10.60 20.09
CA ARG A 163 -7.69 11.81 19.86
C ARG A 163 -8.38 13.11 20.28
N GLY A 164 -9.72 13.13 20.40
CA GLY A 164 -10.48 14.26 20.94
C GLY A 164 -10.50 15.57 20.13
N ARG A 165 -9.73 15.72 19.04
CA ARG A 165 -9.74 16.92 18.15
C ARG A 165 -9.59 16.55 16.66
N LEU A 166 -10.50 17.08 15.83
CA LEU A 166 -10.53 16.92 14.36
C LEU A 166 -9.97 18.14 13.59
N GLY A 167 -9.28 19.07 14.27
CA GLY A 167 -8.72 20.26 13.63
C GLY A 167 -7.59 19.89 12.67
N LEU A 168 -7.94 19.60 11.41
CA LEU A 168 -6.99 19.34 10.34
C LEU A 168 -6.63 20.65 9.64
N PRO A 169 -5.33 20.94 9.44
CA PRO A 169 -4.90 22.03 8.58
C PRO A 169 -5.53 21.90 7.18
N PRO A 170 -5.91 23.00 6.50
CA PRO A 170 -6.46 22.96 5.14
C PRO A 170 -5.58 22.17 4.16
N LEU A 171 -4.27 22.28 4.29
CA LEU A 171 -3.31 21.53 3.47
C LEU A 171 -3.35 20.02 3.76
N ALA A 172 -3.61 19.60 5.01
CA ALA A 172 -3.79 18.19 5.35
C ALA A 172 -5.07 17.62 4.73
N ILE A 173 -6.16 18.40 4.69
CA ILE A 173 -7.39 18.02 3.99
C ILE A 173 -7.11 17.85 2.49
N ALA A 174 -6.41 18.80 1.87
CA ALA A 174 -6.03 18.71 0.47
C ALA A 174 -5.17 17.47 0.17
N THR A 175 -4.20 17.16 1.05
CA THR A 175 -3.37 15.96 0.95
C THR A 175 -4.19 14.68 1.00
N VAL A 176 -5.14 14.59 1.93
CA VAL A 176 -6.07 13.45 2.02
C VAL A 176 -6.90 13.35 0.74
N LEU A 177 -7.50 14.44 0.26
CA LEU A 177 -8.32 14.44 -0.96
C LEU A 177 -7.52 14.00 -2.19
N LEU A 178 -6.30 14.51 -2.37
CA LEU A 178 -5.41 14.12 -3.47
C LEU A 178 -5.01 12.65 -3.38
N TYR A 179 -4.77 12.16 -2.16
CA TYR A 179 -4.48 10.75 -1.93
C TYR A 179 -5.68 9.86 -2.26
N THR A 180 -6.88 10.22 -1.77
CA THR A 180 -8.16 9.55 -2.05
C THR A 180 -8.40 9.49 -3.56
N LEU A 181 -8.22 10.62 -4.25
CA LEU A 181 -8.35 10.73 -5.70
C LEU A 181 -7.32 9.84 -6.43
N GLY A 182 -6.06 9.87 -6.00
CA GLY A 182 -5.00 9.05 -6.56
C GLY A 182 -5.32 7.55 -6.46
N TYR A 183 -5.80 7.09 -5.30
CA TYR A 183 -6.26 5.71 -5.14
C TYR A 183 -7.52 5.39 -5.93
N PHE A 184 -8.49 6.31 -6.00
CA PHE A 184 -9.69 6.11 -6.81
C PHE A 184 -9.35 5.88 -8.28
N ILE A 185 -8.51 6.73 -8.87
CA ILE A 185 -8.02 6.59 -10.25
C ILE A 185 -7.30 5.25 -10.42
N ARG A 186 -6.38 4.95 -9.50
CA ARG A 186 -5.58 3.72 -9.53
C ARG A 186 -6.44 2.47 -9.48
N LEU A 187 -7.33 2.35 -8.48
CA LEU A 187 -8.21 1.18 -8.31
C LEU A 187 -9.19 1.01 -9.47
N THR A 188 -9.74 2.11 -9.99
CA THR A 188 -10.61 2.11 -11.18
C THR A 188 -9.89 1.47 -12.38
N ILE A 189 -8.64 1.87 -12.61
CA ILE A 189 -7.86 1.39 -13.76
C ILE A 189 -7.39 -0.05 -13.53
N MET A 190 -6.94 -0.40 -12.33
CA MET A 190 -6.61 -1.79 -11.95
C MET A 190 -7.76 -2.73 -12.27
N THR A 191 -8.98 -2.35 -11.87
CA THR A 191 -10.20 -3.15 -12.05
C THR A 191 -10.52 -3.33 -13.53
N LYS A 192 -10.33 -2.28 -14.33
CA LYS A 192 -10.62 -2.28 -15.77
C LYS A 192 -9.61 -3.09 -16.59
N VAL A 193 -8.32 -3.01 -16.26
CA VAL A 193 -7.25 -3.48 -17.17
C VAL A 193 -6.58 -4.77 -16.68
N SER A 194 -6.46 -4.98 -15.37
CA SER A 194 -5.48 -5.94 -14.85
C SER A 194 -5.98 -6.92 -13.79
N LYS A 195 -7.24 -6.80 -13.36
CA LYS A 195 -7.90 -7.80 -12.50
C LYS A 195 -8.47 -9.00 -13.27
N SER A 196 -7.71 -9.51 -14.26
CA SER A 196 -8.08 -10.67 -15.07
C SER A 196 -7.60 -12.01 -14.48
N GLY A 197 -6.69 -11.97 -13.50
CA GLY A 197 -6.02 -13.16 -12.94
C GLY A 197 -4.88 -13.69 -13.79
N ASP A 198 -4.59 -13.06 -14.94
CA ASP A 198 -3.45 -13.39 -15.78
C ASP A 198 -2.14 -12.80 -15.19
N PRO A 199 -1.14 -13.65 -14.88
CA PRO A 199 0.19 -13.19 -14.46
C PRO A 199 0.80 -12.12 -15.37
N ALA A 200 0.65 -12.24 -16.68
CA ALA A 200 1.30 -11.34 -17.63
C ALA A 200 0.67 -9.94 -17.57
N SER A 201 -0.66 -9.86 -17.43
CA SER A 201 -1.37 -8.59 -17.21
C SER A 201 -0.92 -7.88 -15.93
N VAL A 202 -0.69 -8.62 -14.83
CA VAL A 202 -0.18 -8.04 -13.56
C VAL A 202 1.22 -7.44 -13.77
N ARG A 203 2.14 -8.18 -14.42
CA ARG A 203 3.50 -7.72 -14.69
C ARG A 203 3.52 -6.53 -15.64
N LYS A 204 2.74 -6.59 -16.72
CA LYS A 204 2.53 -5.51 -17.68
C LYS A 204 2.10 -4.22 -16.98
N TYR A 205 1.05 -4.29 -16.18
CA TYR A 205 0.53 -3.15 -15.45
C TYR A 205 1.55 -2.59 -14.46
N PHE A 206 2.23 -3.46 -13.70
CA PHE A 206 3.24 -3.02 -12.76
C PHE A 206 4.37 -2.24 -13.44
N VAL A 207 4.89 -2.75 -14.56
CA VAL A 207 5.96 -2.08 -15.31
C VAL A 207 5.48 -0.75 -15.85
N GLU A 208 4.36 -0.75 -16.57
CA GLU A 208 3.85 0.47 -17.22
C GLU A 208 3.49 1.57 -16.20
N GLU A 209 2.92 1.19 -15.04
CA GLU A 209 2.65 2.12 -13.95
C GLU A 209 3.95 2.67 -13.35
N LYS A 210 4.92 1.82 -13.00
CA LYS A 210 6.12 2.23 -12.26
C LYS A 210 7.13 3.01 -13.09
N VAL A 211 7.26 2.70 -14.38
CA VAL A 211 8.13 3.44 -15.31
C VAL A 211 7.75 4.91 -15.43
N LEU A 212 6.49 5.26 -15.15
CA LEU A 212 6.04 6.66 -15.16
C LEU A 212 5.79 7.23 -13.77
N ALA A 213 5.20 6.47 -12.85
CA ALA A 213 4.79 6.98 -11.54
C ALA A 213 5.98 7.44 -10.68
N LEU A 214 7.10 6.70 -10.72
CA LEU A 214 8.27 7.03 -9.90
C LEU A 214 8.97 8.31 -10.39
N PRO A 215 9.33 8.45 -11.68
CA PRO A 215 9.85 9.72 -12.20
C PRO A 215 8.89 10.89 -11.96
N LEU A 216 7.60 10.69 -12.20
CA LEU A 216 6.60 11.74 -12.01
C LEU A 216 6.53 12.19 -10.55
N SER A 217 6.58 11.25 -9.59
CA SER A 217 6.61 11.61 -8.17
C SER A 217 7.85 12.41 -7.77
N ILE A 218 9.02 12.08 -8.34
CA ILE A 218 10.27 12.82 -8.11
C ILE A 218 10.18 14.23 -8.72
N VAL A 219 9.65 14.35 -9.93
CA VAL A 219 9.43 15.66 -10.57
C VAL A 219 8.44 16.51 -9.76
N MET A 220 7.36 15.93 -9.25
CA MET A 220 6.41 16.66 -8.39
C MET A 220 7.07 17.16 -7.10
N LEU A 221 7.94 16.36 -6.47
CA LEU A 221 8.71 16.81 -5.31
C LEU A 221 9.72 17.90 -5.66
N ALA A 222 10.39 17.79 -6.81
CA ALA A 222 11.32 18.82 -7.28
C ALA A 222 10.59 20.15 -7.55
N LEU A 223 9.43 20.09 -8.21
CA LEU A 223 8.59 21.28 -8.45
C LEU A 223 8.07 21.88 -7.15
N LEU A 224 7.72 21.06 -6.16
CA LEU A 224 7.35 21.55 -4.83
C LEU A 224 8.54 22.22 -4.13
N GLY A 225 9.73 21.65 -4.22
CA GLY A 225 10.95 22.22 -3.63
C GLY A 225 11.38 23.54 -4.28
N LEU A 226 11.07 23.71 -5.56
CA LEU A 226 11.26 24.95 -6.32
C LEU A 226 10.14 25.97 -6.13
N SER A 227 8.98 25.54 -5.61
CA SER A 227 7.90 26.45 -5.28
C SER A 227 8.19 27.09 -3.94
N ASP A 228 8.14 28.43 -3.85
CA ASP A 228 8.24 29.16 -2.57
C ASP A 228 7.02 28.94 -1.65
N ILE A 229 6.30 27.83 -1.83
CA ILE A 229 5.10 27.47 -1.10
C ILE A 229 5.51 26.81 0.22
N GLY A 230 5.60 27.63 1.27
CA GLY A 230 5.86 27.19 2.64
C GLY A 230 7.35 27.06 2.98
N THR A 231 7.65 26.55 4.18
CA THR A 231 9.03 26.31 4.67
C THR A 231 9.66 25.03 4.12
N HIS A 232 9.08 24.45 3.07
CA HIS A 232 9.38 23.10 2.58
C HIS A 232 10.56 23.02 1.61
N SER A 233 10.99 24.15 1.04
CA SER A 233 12.05 24.20 0.04
C SER A 233 13.41 23.76 0.59
N GLY A 234 13.76 24.17 1.82
CA GLY A 234 15.01 23.77 2.47
C GLY A 234 15.08 22.27 2.79
N GLU A 235 13.98 21.69 3.27
CA GLU A 235 13.89 20.25 3.58
C GLU A 235 14.03 19.39 2.32
N LEU A 236 13.36 19.79 1.22
CA LEU A 236 13.45 19.09 -0.06
C LEU A 236 14.85 19.25 -0.69
N ALA A 237 15.45 20.43 -0.62
CA ALA A 237 16.81 20.67 -1.12
C ALA A 237 17.83 19.75 -0.44
N TRP A 238 17.77 19.63 0.89
CA TRP A 238 18.60 18.69 1.65
C TRP A 238 18.38 17.25 1.18
N GLY A 239 17.11 16.85 1.02
CA GLY A 239 16.76 15.50 0.55
C GLY A 239 17.26 15.17 -0.86
N PHE A 240 17.35 16.16 -1.75
CA PHE A 240 17.87 16.00 -3.11
C PHE A 240 19.40 16.01 -3.19
N VAL A 241 20.08 16.76 -2.33
CA VAL A 241 21.52 17.06 -2.47
C VAL A 241 22.35 16.51 -1.32
N ASP A 242 22.03 16.90 -0.09
CA ASP A 242 22.89 16.62 1.09
C ASP A 242 22.68 15.22 1.66
N ALA A 243 21.47 14.66 1.50
CA ALA A 243 21.11 13.33 1.99
C ALA A 243 22.04 12.21 1.50
N TRP A 244 22.71 12.40 0.37
CA TRP A 244 23.62 11.42 -0.24
C TRP A 244 24.99 11.35 0.45
N GLN A 245 25.36 12.38 1.19
CA GLN A 245 26.62 12.47 1.93
C GLN A 245 26.41 12.32 3.44
N SER A 246 25.16 12.41 3.91
CA SER A 246 24.79 12.23 5.31
C SER A 246 24.94 10.77 5.76
N PRO A 247 25.31 10.52 7.04
CA PRO A 247 25.22 9.20 7.65
C PRO A 247 23.82 8.56 7.56
N ALA A 248 22.76 9.36 7.46
CA ALA A 248 21.39 8.88 7.28
C ALA A 248 21.15 8.21 5.91
N PHE A 249 22.08 8.37 4.94
CA PHE A 249 21.98 7.75 3.62
C PHE A 249 21.74 6.23 3.71
N TRP A 250 22.46 5.51 4.57
CA TRP A 250 22.36 4.06 4.66
C TRP A 250 20.98 3.59 5.15
N PRO A 251 20.43 4.13 6.25
CA PRO A 251 19.03 3.96 6.60
C PRO A 251 18.05 4.31 5.47
N ILE A 252 18.24 5.45 4.78
CA ILE A 252 17.39 5.86 3.65
C ILE A 252 17.43 4.84 2.51
N ALA A 253 18.61 4.29 2.20
CA ALA A 253 18.74 3.20 1.25
C ALA A 253 18.01 1.94 1.71
N GLY A 254 18.06 1.61 3.01
CA GLY A 254 17.26 0.54 3.61
C GLY A 254 15.75 0.73 3.45
N ILE A 255 15.24 1.95 3.63
CA ILE A 255 13.84 2.31 3.32
C ILE A 255 13.55 2.05 1.85
N SER A 256 14.44 2.46 0.95
CA SER A 256 14.25 2.31 -0.49
C SER A 256 14.16 0.84 -0.92
N VAL A 257 15.04 -0.01 -0.39
CA VAL A 257 15.05 -1.46 -0.63
C VAL A 257 13.76 -2.10 -0.13
N THR A 258 13.39 -1.83 1.12
CA THR A 258 12.18 -2.40 1.72
C THR A 258 10.92 -1.89 1.02
N LEU A 259 10.87 -0.62 0.63
CA LEU A 259 9.79 -0.02 -0.16
C LEU A 259 9.66 -0.67 -1.54
N THR A 260 10.77 -0.97 -2.23
CA THR A 260 10.74 -1.69 -3.51
C THR A 260 10.10 -3.07 -3.32
N ILE A 261 10.54 -3.84 -2.33
CA ILE A 261 10.00 -5.18 -2.02
C ILE A 261 8.51 -5.11 -1.68
N VAL A 262 8.14 -4.19 -0.79
CA VAL A 262 6.77 -3.91 -0.38
C VAL A 262 5.90 -3.56 -1.60
N SER A 263 6.42 -2.76 -2.53
CA SER A 263 5.67 -2.33 -3.71
C SER A 263 5.34 -3.50 -4.65
N VAL A 264 6.24 -4.48 -4.77
CA VAL A 264 6.05 -5.69 -5.57
C VAL A 264 4.94 -6.54 -4.95
N PHE A 265 5.03 -6.83 -3.65
CA PHE A 265 4.00 -7.62 -2.98
C PHE A 265 2.65 -6.89 -2.94
N ALA A 266 2.64 -5.58 -2.68
CA ALA A 266 1.43 -4.76 -2.72
C ALA A 266 0.75 -4.84 -4.08
N ALA A 267 1.51 -4.74 -5.17
CA ALA A 267 0.97 -4.84 -6.52
C ALA A 267 0.34 -6.22 -6.76
N ILE A 268 1.00 -7.30 -6.35
CA ILE A 268 0.46 -8.65 -6.49
C ILE A 268 -0.84 -8.82 -5.68
N ILE A 269 -0.90 -8.30 -4.45
CA ILE A 269 -2.09 -8.38 -3.60
C ILE A 269 -3.25 -7.58 -4.21
N LEU A 270 -2.99 -6.34 -4.63
CA LEU A 270 -4.02 -5.45 -5.15
C LEU A 270 -4.52 -5.86 -6.54
N LEU A 271 -3.66 -6.45 -7.39
CA LEU A 271 -4.01 -6.93 -8.73
C LEU A 271 -4.52 -8.37 -8.76
N ASP A 272 -4.65 -9.02 -7.59
CA ASP A 272 -5.31 -10.31 -7.50
C ASP A 272 -6.71 -10.27 -8.14
N ALA A 273 -7.12 -11.39 -8.72
CA ALA A 273 -8.36 -11.50 -9.49
C ALA A 273 -9.62 -11.23 -8.66
N ARG A 274 -9.54 -11.25 -7.32
CA ARG A 274 -10.64 -10.93 -6.40
C ARG A 274 -11.00 -9.44 -6.42
N GLU A 275 -12.17 -9.11 -5.88
CA GLU A 275 -12.68 -7.75 -5.78
C GLU A 275 -11.78 -6.83 -4.94
N ASN A 276 -11.78 -5.51 -5.21
CA ASN A 276 -10.97 -4.55 -4.45
C ASN A 276 -11.35 -4.53 -2.97
N SER A 277 -12.63 -4.69 -2.67
CA SER A 277 -13.19 -4.82 -1.32
C SER A 277 -12.63 -6.02 -0.55
N TYR A 278 -11.98 -6.95 -1.23
CA TYR A 278 -11.25 -8.05 -0.61
C TYR A 278 -9.75 -7.73 -0.52
N CYS A 279 -9.13 -7.32 -1.63
CA CYS A 279 -7.68 -7.09 -1.70
C CYS A 279 -7.20 -5.89 -0.87
N VAL A 280 -7.96 -4.78 -0.90
CA VAL A 280 -7.59 -3.53 -0.22
C VAL A 280 -7.60 -3.70 1.29
N PRO A 281 -8.67 -4.20 1.95
CA PRO A 281 -8.62 -4.43 3.39
C PRO A 281 -7.49 -5.37 3.82
N LEU A 282 -7.18 -6.38 3.01
CA LEU A 282 -6.13 -7.34 3.31
C LEU A 282 -4.72 -6.68 3.29
N GLU A 283 -4.42 -5.88 2.27
CA GLU A 283 -3.17 -5.11 2.17
C GLU A 283 -3.06 -4.06 3.30
N ARG A 284 -4.17 -3.36 3.60
CA ARG A 284 -4.19 -2.26 4.58
C ARG A 284 -4.09 -2.75 6.01
N ALA A 285 -4.82 -3.80 6.35
CA ALA A 285 -4.77 -4.38 7.67
C ALA A 285 -3.40 -5.03 7.93
N SER A 286 -2.80 -5.67 6.92
CA SER A 286 -1.46 -6.25 7.00
C SER A 286 -0.38 -5.19 7.29
N SER A 287 -0.38 -4.09 6.55
CA SER A 287 0.57 -2.99 6.78
C SER A 287 0.31 -2.22 8.08
N LEU A 288 -0.92 -2.20 8.59
CA LEU A 288 -1.23 -1.56 9.88
C LEU A 288 -0.75 -2.44 11.04
N LEU A 289 -0.95 -3.76 10.95
CA LEU A 289 -0.42 -4.71 11.92
C LEU A 289 1.12 -4.65 11.96
N ALA A 290 1.78 -4.54 10.80
CA ALA A 290 3.22 -4.31 10.73
C ALA A 290 3.63 -3.03 11.48
N GLY A 291 2.84 -1.96 11.37
CA GLY A 291 3.08 -0.71 12.08
C GLY A 291 2.94 -0.82 13.59
N LEU A 292 1.96 -1.57 14.08
CA LEU A 292 1.84 -1.84 15.50
C LEU A 292 3.05 -2.60 16.04
N ILE A 293 3.46 -3.66 15.34
CA ILE A 293 4.62 -4.48 15.76
C ILE A 293 5.91 -3.66 15.72
N ALA A 294 6.09 -2.86 14.66
CA ALA A 294 7.21 -1.93 14.57
C ALA A 294 7.22 -0.95 15.76
N ALA A 295 6.07 -0.38 16.15
CA ALA A 295 5.98 0.52 17.29
C ALA A 295 6.38 -0.16 18.62
N TYR A 296 5.97 -1.42 18.85
CA TYR A 296 6.43 -2.18 20.02
C TYR A 296 7.92 -2.46 20.00
N ILE A 297 8.47 -2.88 18.86
CA ILE A 297 9.92 -3.10 18.71
C ILE A 297 10.69 -1.80 19.02
N LEU A 298 10.22 -0.66 18.50
CA LEU A 298 10.81 0.64 18.74
C LEU A 298 10.75 1.06 20.20
N ALA A 299 9.64 0.79 20.88
CA ALA A 299 9.50 1.08 22.30
C ALA A 299 10.45 0.24 23.15
N ILE A 300 10.59 -1.06 22.84
CA ILE A 300 11.41 -1.99 23.61
C ILE A 300 12.91 -1.76 23.36
N VAL A 301 13.31 -1.54 22.10
CA VAL A 301 14.73 -1.50 21.71
C VAL A 301 15.30 -0.07 21.73
N TRP A 302 14.47 0.95 21.49
CA TRP A 302 14.90 2.36 21.40
C TRP A 302 14.21 3.30 22.39
N ASP A 303 13.48 2.76 23.38
CA ASP A 303 12.79 3.52 24.43
C ASP A 303 11.82 4.60 23.86
N LEU A 304 11.25 4.34 22.68
CA LEU A 304 10.23 5.19 22.09
C LEU A 304 8.86 4.97 22.77
N LYS A 305 7.93 5.91 22.58
CA LYS A 305 6.59 5.84 23.20
C LYS A 305 5.84 4.57 22.78
N LEU A 306 5.30 3.86 23.77
CA LEU A 306 4.44 2.69 23.56
C LEU A 306 3.13 3.08 22.84
N PRO A 307 2.55 2.15 22.05
CA PRO A 307 1.22 2.33 21.49
C PRO A 307 0.17 2.52 22.59
N THR A 308 -0.80 3.39 22.32
CA THR A 308 -1.92 3.66 23.21
C THR A 308 -2.91 2.49 23.26
N SER A 309 -3.70 2.42 24.33
CA SER A 309 -4.76 1.39 24.50
C SER A 309 -5.76 1.39 23.34
N ALA A 310 -6.04 2.58 22.78
CA ALA A 310 -6.91 2.75 21.61
C ALA A 310 -6.29 2.12 20.34
N GLU A 311 -4.99 2.33 20.10
CA GLU A 311 -4.27 1.73 18.98
C GLU A 311 -4.21 0.21 19.07
N ILE A 312 -4.02 -0.34 20.28
CA ILE A 312 -4.05 -1.77 20.54
C ILE A 312 -5.43 -2.35 20.25
N THR A 313 -6.49 -1.69 20.76
CA THR A 313 -7.88 -2.13 20.54
C THR A 313 -8.23 -2.11 19.05
N GLY A 314 -7.87 -1.02 18.34
CA GLY A 314 -8.05 -0.93 16.89
C GLY A 314 -7.32 -2.04 16.14
N ALA A 315 -6.08 -2.36 16.52
CA ALA A 315 -5.32 -3.43 15.90
C ALA A 315 -5.93 -4.82 16.13
N ILE A 316 -6.47 -5.12 17.32
CA ILE A 316 -7.17 -6.39 17.60
C ILE A 316 -8.38 -6.55 16.67
N ILE A 317 -9.17 -5.48 16.49
CA ILE A 317 -10.32 -5.49 15.60
C ILE A 317 -9.88 -5.74 14.15
N LEU A 318 -8.75 -5.16 13.73
CA LEU A 318 -8.19 -5.35 12.39
C LEU A 318 -7.64 -6.76 12.16
N ILE A 319 -7.00 -7.36 13.15
CA ILE A 319 -6.63 -8.79 13.12
C ILE A 319 -7.89 -9.65 12.93
N GLY A 320 -8.97 -9.33 13.64
CA GLY A 320 -10.27 -9.95 13.45
C GLY A 320 -10.79 -9.84 12.01
N ALA A 321 -10.66 -8.66 11.40
CA ALA A 321 -11.05 -8.42 10.01
C ALA A 321 -10.20 -9.24 9.01
N ILE A 322 -8.88 -9.34 9.22
CA ILE A 322 -7.99 -10.18 8.39
C ILE A 322 -8.37 -11.66 8.49
N LEU A 323 -8.57 -12.15 9.72
CA LEU A 323 -8.97 -13.54 9.96
C LEU A 323 -10.31 -13.84 9.30
N LEU A 324 -11.27 -12.92 9.37
CA LEU A 324 -12.55 -13.05 8.67
C LEU A 324 -12.36 -13.16 7.15
N LEU A 325 -11.58 -12.27 6.55
CA LEU A 325 -11.30 -12.31 5.10
C LEU A 325 -10.55 -13.56 4.68
N THR A 326 -9.71 -14.11 5.55
CA THR A 326 -8.94 -15.33 5.25
C THR A 326 -9.80 -16.60 5.36
N LEU A 327 -10.66 -16.67 6.37
CA LEU A 327 -11.42 -17.89 6.70
C LEU A 327 -12.79 -17.95 5.99
N ALA A 328 -13.49 -16.82 5.84
CA ALA A 328 -14.84 -16.80 5.30
C ALA A 328 -14.95 -17.34 3.85
N PRO A 329 -14.03 -17.02 2.91
CA PRO A 329 -14.08 -17.60 1.56
C PRO A 329 -13.94 -19.12 1.55
N ARG A 330 -13.13 -19.69 2.46
CA ARG A 330 -12.92 -21.14 2.58
C ARG A 330 -14.17 -21.84 3.08
N TRP A 331 -14.89 -21.21 4.01
CA TRP A 331 -16.15 -21.73 4.51
C TRP A 331 -17.26 -21.69 3.46
N ASP A 332 -17.31 -20.64 2.64
CA ASP A 332 -18.32 -20.53 1.58
C ASP A 332 -18.05 -21.54 0.45
N ALA A 333 -16.79 -21.72 0.05
CA ALA A 333 -16.41 -22.76 -0.93
C ALA A 333 -16.79 -24.18 -0.44
N LYS A 334 -16.55 -24.48 0.84
CA LYS A 334 -16.94 -25.76 1.44
C LYS A 334 -18.47 -25.94 1.51
N LYS A 335 -19.23 -24.87 1.76
CA LYS A 335 -20.70 -24.89 1.72
C LYS A 335 -21.22 -25.13 0.30
N GLN A 336 -20.64 -24.50 -0.71
CA GLN A 336 -21.02 -24.70 -2.11
C GLN A 336 -20.75 -26.13 -2.58
N LEU A 337 -19.58 -26.68 -2.27
CA LEU A 337 -19.24 -28.09 -2.55
C LEU A 337 -20.21 -29.08 -1.87
N ARG A 338 -20.60 -28.81 -0.63
CA ARG A 338 -21.61 -29.62 0.09
C ARG A 338 -23.01 -29.54 -0.52
N ARG A 339 -23.37 -28.42 -1.15
CA ARG A 339 -24.66 -28.26 -1.86
C ARG A 339 -24.66 -28.95 -3.23
N MET A 340 -23.50 -29.07 -3.86
CA MET A 340 -23.31 -29.76 -5.15
C MET A 340 -23.06 -31.27 -5.00
N ALA A 341 -22.75 -31.75 -3.79
CA ALA A 341 -22.62 -33.18 -3.54
C ALA A 341 -23.97 -33.88 -3.83
N PRO A 342 -23.98 -34.93 -4.67
CA PRO A 342 -25.21 -35.62 -5.03
C PRO A 342 -25.89 -36.12 -3.76
N ARG A 343 -27.18 -35.78 -3.59
CA ARG A 343 -28.02 -36.39 -2.56
C ARG A 343 -27.93 -37.90 -2.79
N ARG A 344 -27.36 -38.63 -1.82
CA ARG A 344 -27.32 -40.10 -1.87
C ARG A 344 -28.72 -40.58 -2.28
N PRO A 345 -28.85 -41.40 -3.34
CA PRO A 345 -30.15 -41.93 -3.71
C PRO A 345 -30.73 -42.61 -2.47
N ALA A 346 -31.99 -42.28 -2.16
CA ALA A 346 -32.71 -42.91 -1.07
C ALA A 346 -32.57 -44.41 -1.26
N ARG A 347 -32.01 -45.08 -0.26
CA ARG A 347 -31.88 -46.53 -0.21
C ARG A 347 -33.31 -47.04 -0.44
N SER A 348 -33.59 -47.58 -1.64
CA SER A 348 -34.86 -48.25 -1.89
C SER A 348 -34.91 -49.40 -0.90
N GLU A 349 -35.69 -49.22 0.16
CA GLU A 349 -36.06 -50.32 1.04
C GLU A 349 -36.68 -51.39 0.15
N ASN A 350 -35.92 -52.47 -0.03
CA ASN A 350 -36.43 -53.74 -0.50
C ASN A 350 -37.56 -54.13 0.47
N ARG A 351 -38.80 -53.80 0.12
CA ARG A 351 -39.97 -54.48 0.65
C ARG A 351 -40.00 -55.87 0.02
N THR A 352 -39.30 -56.79 0.64
CA THR A 352 -39.70 -58.19 0.67
C THR A 352 -40.75 -58.32 1.77
N HIS A 353 -42.02 -58.45 1.39
CA HIS A 353 -42.96 -59.49 1.83
C HIS A 353 -44.35 -59.21 1.29
#